data_AF-A0A841J365-F1
#
_entry.id   AF-A0A841J365-F1
#
_cell.length_a   1.000
_cell.length_b   1.000
_cell.length_c   1.000
_cell.angle_alpha   90.00
_cell.angle_beta   90.00
_cell.angle_gamma   90.00
#
_symmetry.space_group_name_H-M   'P 1'
#
loop_
_entity.id
_entity.type
_entity.pdbx_description
1 polymer ?
#
loop_
_entity_poly.entity_id
_entity_poly.type
_entity_poly.pdbx_seq_one_letter_code
_entity_poly.pdbx_strand_id
1 'polypeptide(L)'
;MSDEAVICSNPDCRVAETGKCVEGLELADCPHYGETAEVEETEEGVEAESPLGVALPNGAALSLVDAGVLIRRADSRLIALIGPRETGKTSLIVGLYDLFQLGEVDGVGFARSSTLHAFEMACHDARDASRRGVPHTERTQRGEVLFYHLDLDGGTAGDGITLLLADRSGEEYSEVADDVSAAAELAEIRRADAITILIDGGRLLDAGKRHNIKSEVIMILQGLIDAGAISCEQRIGLVLTKLDLIKASAHEARAEEDFTGLRDQILGNFPGIITRVDIFRIAASPSINAGMRGDGVDEVLQFWLQPTPTIATAMITPPRIQRLFGQLRQLSEPLGDTQ
;
A
#
# COMPACT_ATOMS: atom_id res chain seq x y z
N MET A 1 21.30 -70.81 1.86
CA MET A 1 20.47 -70.42 0.71
C MET A 1 20.44 -68.92 0.76
N SER A 2 21.17 -68.30 -0.16
CA SER A 2 21.61 -66.90 -0.15
C SER A 2 20.54 -66.00 -0.76
N ASP A 3 19.96 -65.11 0.05
CA ASP A 3 19.16 -63.97 -0.42
C ASP A 3 20.11 -62.92 -1.00
N GLU A 4 20.35 -62.97 -2.32
CA GLU A 4 20.92 -61.84 -3.04
C GLU A 4 19.82 -60.78 -3.23
N ALA A 5 19.98 -59.65 -2.55
CA ALA A 5 19.08 -58.53 -2.66
C ALA A 5 19.10 -57.98 -4.10
N VAL A 6 17.97 -58.13 -4.80
CA VAL A 6 17.78 -57.65 -6.16
C VAL A 6 17.61 -56.13 -6.14
N ILE A 7 18.59 -55.37 -6.65
CA ILE A 7 18.60 -53.89 -6.63
C ILE A 7 18.84 -53.37 -8.06
N CYS A 8 18.18 -52.27 -8.43
CA CYS A 8 18.34 -51.60 -9.72
C CYS A 8 18.46 -50.08 -9.49
N SER A 9 19.34 -49.41 -10.23
CA SER A 9 19.56 -47.95 -10.11
C SER A 9 18.46 -47.11 -10.76
N ASN A 10 17.58 -47.71 -11.57
CA ASN A 10 16.44 -47.00 -12.16
C ASN A 10 15.24 -46.96 -11.18
N PRO A 11 14.79 -45.78 -10.71
CA PRO A 11 13.73 -45.64 -9.71
C PRO A 11 12.36 -46.16 -10.17
N ASP A 12 12.11 -46.26 -11.48
CA ASP A 12 10.85 -46.77 -12.03
C ASP A 12 10.86 -48.29 -12.25
N CYS A 13 12.01 -48.95 -12.06
CA CYS A 13 12.18 -50.38 -12.31
C CYS A 13 11.95 -51.22 -11.04
N ARG A 14 10.74 -51.78 -10.89
CA ARG A 14 10.36 -52.64 -9.75
C ARG A 14 10.84 -54.10 -9.89
N VAL A 15 12.06 -54.30 -10.35
CA VAL A 15 12.62 -55.64 -10.57
C VAL A 15 12.76 -56.43 -9.26
N ALA A 16 12.98 -55.74 -8.13
CA ALA A 16 13.02 -56.33 -6.80
C ALA A 16 11.70 -57.00 -6.38
N GLU A 17 10.55 -56.48 -6.86
CA GLU A 17 9.22 -57.00 -6.52
C GLU A 17 8.67 -57.97 -7.59
N THR A 18 8.98 -57.71 -8.86
CA THR A 18 8.34 -58.38 -10.01
C THR A 18 9.24 -59.40 -10.70
N GLY A 19 10.55 -59.37 -10.45
CA GLY A 19 11.53 -60.24 -11.10
C GLY A 19 11.72 -59.97 -12.60
N LYS A 20 11.13 -58.88 -13.15
CA LYS A 20 11.22 -58.51 -14.56
C LYS A 20 11.63 -57.04 -14.70
N CYS A 21 12.50 -56.77 -15.68
CA CYS A 21 12.88 -55.40 -16.02
C CYS A 21 11.70 -54.68 -16.70
N VAL A 22 11.50 -53.40 -16.35
CA VAL A 22 10.44 -52.55 -16.94
C VAL A 22 10.63 -52.35 -18.45
N GLU A 23 11.88 -52.40 -18.93
CA GLU A 23 12.23 -52.25 -20.34
C GLU A 23 12.19 -53.59 -21.11
N GLY A 24 11.83 -54.69 -20.45
CA GLY A 24 11.70 -56.01 -21.07
C GLY A 24 13.03 -56.70 -21.41
N LEU A 25 14.16 -56.16 -20.93
CA LEU A 25 15.49 -56.76 -21.08
C LEU A 25 15.69 -57.96 -20.13
N GLU A 26 16.54 -58.90 -20.54
CA GLU A 26 17.02 -59.94 -19.62
C GLU A 26 17.97 -59.32 -18.59
N LEU A 27 17.92 -59.81 -17.34
CA LEU A 27 18.63 -59.20 -16.20
C LEU A 27 20.16 -59.16 -16.39
N ALA A 28 20.71 -60.10 -17.17
CA ALA A 28 22.14 -60.14 -17.49
C ALA A 28 22.59 -59.03 -18.45
N ASP A 29 21.67 -58.46 -19.23
CA ASP A 29 21.94 -57.43 -20.24
C ASP A 29 21.52 -56.02 -19.79
N CYS A 30 20.98 -55.89 -18.57
CA CYS A 30 20.54 -54.61 -18.04
C CYS A 30 21.72 -53.84 -17.42
N PRO A 31 22.11 -52.67 -17.96
CA PRO A 31 23.24 -51.91 -17.43
C PRO A 31 22.99 -51.31 -16.04
N HIS A 32 21.72 -51.27 -15.60
CA HIS A 32 21.30 -50.68 -14.32
C HIS A 32 21.03 -51.73 -13.23
N TYR A 33 21.07 -53.02 -13.58
CA TYR A 33 20.78 -54.12 -12.65
C TYR A 33 22.03 -54.43 -11.80
N GLY A 34 21.88 -54.38 -10.47
CA GLY A 34 22.98 -54.59 -9.52
C GLY A 34 23.77 -53.33 -9.14
N GLU A 35 23.46 -52.17 -9.75
CA GLU A 35 24.04 -50.88 -9.35
C GLU A 35 23.14 -50.17 -8.34
N THR A 36 23.72 -49.75 -7.21
CA THR A 36 23.07 -48.83 -6.26
C THR A 36 23.22 -47.41 -6.79
N ALA A 37 22.12 -46.68 -6.95
CA ALA A 37 22.18 -45.27 -7.32
C ALA A 37 22.98 -44.49 -6.24
N GLU A 38 24.14 -43.95 -6.62
CA GLU A 38 24.84 -42.96 -5.81
C GLU A 38 23.96 -41.70 -5.80
N VAL A 39 23.27 -41.48 -4.68
CA VAL A 39 22.63 -40.20 -4.40
C VAL A 39 23.78 -39.25 -4.06
N GLU A 40 24.21 -38.44 -5.03
CA GLU A 40 24.94 -37.22 -4.72
C GLU A 40 24.00 -36.33 -3.89
N GLU A 41 24.09 -36.46 -2.57
CA GLU A 41 23.68 -35.42 -1.65
C GLU A 41 24.61 -34.23 -1.90
N THR A 42 24.27 -33.40 -2.87
CA THR A 42 24.77 -32.02 -2.91
C THR A 42 24.14 -31.31 -1.71
N GLU A 43 24.80 -31.43 -0.56
CA GLU A 43 24.73 -30.42 0.48
C GLU A 43 25.28 -29.13 -0.14
N GLU A 44 24.44 -28.37 -0.83
CA GLU A 44 24.65 -26.94 -1.01
C GLU A 44 24.50 -26.29 0.37
N GLY A 45 25.52 -26.50 1.20
CA GLY A 45 25.85 -25.60 2.28
C GLY A 45 26.19 -24.27 1.64
N VAL A 46 25.17 -23.43 1.45
CA VAL A 46 25.37 -22.00 1.24
C VAL A 46 26.00 -21.50 2.54
N GLU A 47 27.33 -21.53 2.61
CA GLU A 47 28.08 -20.70 3.53
C GLU A 47 27.60 -19.28 3.25
N ALA A 48 26.74 -18.76 4.13
CA ALA A 48 26.33 -17.38 4.10
C ALA A 48 27.57 -16.55 4.41
N GLU A 49 28.35 -16.23 3.37
CA GLU A 49 29.32 -15.16 3.43
C GLU A 49 28.59 -13.94 3.98
N SER A 50 28.91 -13.55 5.21
CA SER A 50 28.42 -12.30 5.77
C SER A 50 28.85 -11.20 4.80
N PRO A 51 27.92 -10.50 4.12
CA PRO A 51 28.31 -9.59 3.07
C PRO A 51 29.24 -8.54 3.67
N LEU A 52 30.48 -8.50 3.17
CA LEU A 52 31.45 -7.44 3.43
C LEU A 52 30.92 -6.17 2.76
N GLY A 53 30.00 -5.48 3.44
CA GLY A 53 29.35 -4.29 2.90
C GLY A 53 28.39 -3.64 3.88
N VAL A 54 28.06 -2.37 3.60
CA VAL A 54 26.97 -1.66 4.28
C VAL A 54 25.69 -1.99 3.53
N ALA A 55 24.70 -2.57 4.22
CA ALA A 55 23.37 -2.77 3.65
C ALA A 55 22.72 -1.40 3.42
N LEU A 56 22.54 -1.04 2.15
CA LEU A 56 21.81 0.16 1.77
C LEU A 56 20.30 -0.15 1.76
N PRO A 57 19.44 0.81 2.14
CA PRO A 57 18.00 0.66 1.95
C PRO A 57 17.70 0.39 0.47
N ASN A 58 16.88 -0.61 0.18
CA ASN A 58 16.52 -0.98 -1.19
C ASN A 58 15.55 0.01 -1.86
N GLY A 59 15.01 0.96 -1.10
CA GLY A 59 14.03 1.92 -1.61
C GLY A 59 12.65 1.32 -1.88
N ALA A 60 12.39 0.07 -1.47
CA ALA A 60 11.11 -0.60 -1.65
C ALA A 60 10.04 0.03 -0.74
N ALA A 61 8.77 -0.30 -1.00
CA ALA A 61 7.68 0.15 -0.16
C ALA A 61 7.86 -0.41 1.25
N LEU A 62 7.52 0.39 2.26
CA LEU A 62 7.76 0.02 3.64
C LEU A 62 6.71 -0.97 4.12
N SER A 63 7.15 -1.88 5.00
CA SER A 63 6.25 -2.68 5.82
C SER A 63 5.60 -1.82 6.91
N LEU A 64 4.59 -2.37 7.59
CA LEU A 64 3.97 -1.73 8.75
C LEU A 64 4.98 -1.47 9.89
N VAL A 65 5.96 -2.36 10.06
CA VAL A 65 7.00 -2.22 11.09
C VAL A 65 7.92 -1.04 10.75
N ASP A 66 8.38 -0.95 9.50
CA ASP A 66 9.29 0.08 9.03
C ASP A 66 8.62 1.46 9.00
N ALA A 67 7.36 1.52 8.55
CA ALA A 67 6.55 2.73 8.62
C ALA A 67 6.39 3.20 10.07
N GLY A 68 6.17 2.28 11.01
CA GLY A 68 6.12 2.58 12.44
C GLY A 68 7.41 3.20 12.99
N VAL A 69 8.58 2.82 12.46
CA VAL A 69 9.87 3.43 12.84
C VAL A 69 9.94 4.89 12.40
N LEU A 70 9.48 5.21 11.19
CA LEU A 70 9.48 6.59 10.69
C LEU A 70 8.50 7.49 11.46
N ILE A 71 7.28 6.99 11.71
CA ILE A 71 6.25 7.72 12.46
C ILE A 71 6.74 8.17 13.85
N ARG A 72 7.61 7.37 14.49
CA ARG A 72 8.15 7.70 15.82
C ARG A 72 9.32 8.69 15.80
N ARG A 73 9.94 8.94 14.64
CA ARG A 73 11.17 9.73 14.52
C ARG A 73 10.94 11.19 14.12
N ALA A 74 9.86 11.48 13.43
CA ALA A 74 9.58 12.79 12.85
C ALA A 74 8.12 13.18 13.03
N ASP A 75 7.80 14.47 12.90
CA ASP A 75 6.41 14.89 12.76
C ASP A 75 5.85 14.28 11.47
N SER A 76 4.88 13.38 11.63
CA SER A 76 4.44 12.50 10.55
C SER A 76 2.93 12.61 10.34
N ARG A 77 2.49 12.42 9.08
CA ARG A 77 1.10 12.26 8.70
C ARG A 77 0.95 10.92 8.01
N LEU A 78 0.17 10.02 8.60
CA LEU A 78 -0.22 8.76 7.99
C LEU A 78 -1.57 8.92 7.29
N ILE A 79 -1.60 8.64 5.99
CA ILE A 79 -2.80 8.72 5.17
C ILE A 79 -3.20 7.30 4.75
N ALA A 80 -4.42 6.89 5.08
CA ALA A 80 -5.00 5.65 4.58
C ALA A 80 -5.81 5.92 3.30
N LEU A 81 -5.44 5.28 2.19
CA LEU A 81 -6.19 5.35 0.94
C LEU A 81 -7.17 4.19 0.85
N ILE A 82 -8.47 4.49 0.93
CA ILE A 82 -9.54 3.50 0.90
C ILE A 82 -10.32 3.65 -0.40
N GLY A 83 -10.70 2.54 -0.99
CA GLY A 83 -11.66 2.53 -2.08
C GLY A 83 -11.69 1.20 -2.78
N PRO A 84 -12.80 0.91 -3.50
CA PRO A 84 -12.94 -0.28 -4.32
C PRO A 84 -11.77 -0.52 -5.30
N ARG A 85 -11.78 -1.68 -5.95
CA ARG A 85 -10.84 -1.95 -7.04
C ARG A 85 -10.91 -0.88 -8.13
N GLU A 86 -9.75 -0.55 -8.69
CA GLU A 86 -9.57 0.33 -9.87
C GLU A 86 -10.07 1.78 -9.72
N THR A 87 -10.17 2.26 -8.47
CA THR A 87 -10.49 3.66 -8.15
C THR A 87 -9.30 4.62 -8.29
N GLY A 88 -8.08 4.13 -8.50
CA GLY A 88 -6.90 4.98 -8.73
C GLY A 88 -6.08 5.34 -7.49
N LYS A 89 -6.08 4.53 -6.42
CA LYS A 89 -5.23 4.72 -5.22
C LYS A 89 -3.75 4.85 -5.56
N THR A 90 -3.19 3.83 -6.21
CA THR A 90 -1.81 3.84 -6.68
C THR A 90 -1.56 4.95 -7.71
N SER A 91 -2.54 5.26 -8.57
CA SER A 91 -2.41 6.36 -9.53
C SER A 91 -2.33 7.73 -8.85
N LEU A 92 -3.01 7.94 -7.72
CA LEU A 92 -2.90 9.16 -6.91
C LEU A 92 -1.51 9.28 -6.28
N ILE A 93 -0.98 8.18 -5.73
CA ILE A 93 0.39 8.13 -5.17
C ILE A 93 1.43 8.47 -6.24
N VAL A 94 1.33 7.81 -7.40
CA VAL A 94 2.20 8.06 -8.55
C VAL A 94 2.05 9.48 -9.08
N GLY A 95 0.81 9.97 -9.20
CA GLY A 95 0.53 11.32 -9.67
C GLY A 95 1.15 12.40 -8.78
N LEU A 96 1.11 12.23 -7.46
CA LEU A 96 1.79 13.13 -6.53
C LEU A 96 3.30 13.13 -6.74
N TYR A 97 3.91 11.95 -6.86
CA TYR A 97 5.35 11.85 -7.06
C TYR A 97 5.80 12.38 -8.43
N ASP A 98 4.99 12.20 -9.47
CA ASP A 98 5.20 12.83 -10.79
C ASP A 98 5.19 14.36 -10.67
N LEU A 99 4.30 14.95 -9.87
CA LEU A 99 4.28 16.39 -9.66
C LEU A 99 5.56 16.88 -8.96
N PHE A 100 6.03 16.17 -7.94
CA PHE A 100 7.28 16.52 -7.25
C PHE A 100 8.53 16.39 -8.14
N GLN A 101 8.51 15.54 -9.17
CA GLN A 101 9.58 15.49 -10.18
C GLN A 101 9.61 16.75 -11.08
N LEU A 102 8.50 17.48 -11.18
CA LEU A 102 8.41 18.72 -11.96
C LEU A 102 8.76 19.96 -11.13
N GLY A 103 8.67 19.89 -9.81
CA GLY A 103 9.02 20.98 -8.89
C GLY A 103 8.16 20.98 -7.63
N GLU A 104 8.07 22.15 -6.99
CA GLU A 104 7.21 22.35 -5.82
C GLU A 104 5.72 22.22 -6.19
N VAL A 105 4.94 21.63 -5.29
CA VAL A 105 3.49 21.46 -5.42
C VAL A 105 2.81 22.40 -4.44
N ASP A 106 2.21 23.47 -4.95
CA ASP A 106 1.56 24.51 -4.14
C ASP A 106 2.46 25.04 -2.99
N GLY A 107 3.72 25.30 -3.34
CA GLY A 107 4.75 25.81 -2.42
C GLY A 107 5.36 24.77 -1.47
N VAL A 108 4.96 23.50 -1.58
CA VAL A 108 5.56 22.37 -0.84
C VAL A 108 6.65 21.74 -1.70
N GLY A 109 7.84 21.62 -1.13
CA GLY A 109 9.02 20.99 -1.72
C GLY A 109 9.14 19.51 -1.36
N PHE A 110 9.78 18.75 -2.25
CA PHE A 110 10.25 17.40 -1.95
C PHE A 110 11.66 17.46 -1.35
N ALA A 111 11.85 16.86 -0.18
CA ALA A 111 13.15 16.81 0.49
C ALA A 111 13.85 15.46 0.29
N ARG A 112 13.20 14.36 0.70
CA ARG A 112 13.76 12.99 0.57
C ARG A 112 12.68 11.91 0.62
N SER A 113 13.04 10.68 0.28
CA SER A 113 12.17 9.52 0.44
C SER A 113 12.99 8.25 0.66
N SER A 114 12.45 7.34 1.45
CA SER A 114 13.02 6.01 1.71
C SER A 114 12.43 4.95 0.77
N THR A 115 11.47 5.33 -0.07
CA THR A 115 10.69 4.45 -0.94
C THR A 115 10.77 4.88 -2.40
N LEU A 116 11.83 5.60 -2.78
CA LEU A 116 11.99 6.12 -4.15
C LEU A 116 11.95 5.01 -5.20
N HIS A 117 12.52 3.84 -4.90
CA HIS A 117 12.48 2.73 -5.85
C HIS A 117 11.05 2.20 -6.07
N ALA A 118 10.24 2.11 -5.01
CA ALA A 118 8.83 1.75 -5.15
C ALA A 118 8.02 2.79 -5.94
N PHE A 119 8.30 4.08 -5.75
CA PHE A 119 7.71 5.13 -6.58
C PHE A 119 8.10 4.97 -8.05
N GLU A 120 9.39 4.79 -8.35
CA GLU A 120 9.85 4.61 -9.72
C GLU A 120 9.28 3.36 -10.39
N MET A 121 9.15 2.25 -9.67
CA MET A 121 8.47 1.05 -10.17
C MET A 121 7.01 1.34 -10.53
N ALA A 122 6.25 1.93 -9.61
CA ALA A 122 4.84 2.26 -9.84
C ALA A 122 4.66 3.30 -10.98
N CYS A 123 5.59 4.24 -11.10
CA CYS A 123 5.64 5.21 -12.20
C CYS A 123 5.99 4.55 -13.53
N HIS A 124 6.96 3.63 -13.53
CA HIS A 124 7.38 2.91 -14.73
C HIS A 124 6.19 2.20 -15.36
N ASP A 125 5.40 1.47 -14.57
CA ASP A 125 4.20 0.81 -15.09
C ASP A 125 3.19 1.82 -15.64
N ALA A 126 2.91 2.89 -14.89
CA ALA A 126 1.99 3.93 -15.31
C ALA A 126 2.42 4.62 -16.62
N ARG A 127 3.73 4.76 -16.83
CA ARG A 127 4.35 5.38 -18.02
C ARG A 127 4.48 4.40 -19.17
N ASP A 128 4.83 3.14 -18.95
CA ASP A 128 4.87 2.10 -19.99
C ASP A 128 3.47 1.78 -20.51
N ALA A 129 2.45 1.94 -19.66
CA ALA A 129 1.06 1.94 -20.06
C ALA A 129 0.69 3.08 -21.02
N SER A 130 1.47 4.16 -21.15
CA SER A 130 1.22 5.24 -22.13
C SER A 130 1.40 4.80 -23.60
N ARG A 131 1.98 3.62 -23.86
CA ARG A 131 1.94 2.98 -25.18
C ARG A 131 0.66 2.16 -25.42
N ARG A 132 -0.17 1.96 -24.40
CA ARG A 132 -1.55 1.48 -24.47
C ARG A 132 -2.46 2.71 -24.26
N GLY A 133 -3.67 2.72 -24.82
CA GLY A 133 -4.55 3.91 -24.70
C GLY A 133 -5.05 4.22 -23.28
N VAL A 134 -4.63 3.47 -22.25
CA VAL A 134 -5.13 3.51 -20.87
C VAL A 134 -3.97 3.29 -19.89
N PRO A 135 -3.81 4.12 -18.83
CA PRO A 135 -2.81 3.90 -17.78
C PRO A 135 -3.02 2.57 -17.04
N HIS A 136 -1.93 1.88 -16.72
CA HIS A 136 -1.89 0.60 -16.01
C HIS A 136 -0.74 0.67 -14.99
N THR A 137 -1.02 0.48 -13.71
CA THR A 137 0.00 0.28 -12.67
C THR A 137 0.05 -1.21 -12.32
N GLU A 138 1.21 -1.80 -12.01
CA GLU A 138 1.22 -3.15 -11.45
C GLU A 138 0.36 -3.17 -10.17
N ARG A 139 -0.42 -4.23 -10.04
CA ARG A 139 -1.43 -4.34 -9.00
C ARG A 139 -0.75 -4.63 -7.66
N THR A 140 -1.17 -3.94 -6.61
CA THR A 140 -0.82 -4.30 -5.22
C THR A 140 -1.23 -5.75 -4.97
N GLN A 141 -0.26 -6.61 -4.67
CA GLN A 141 -0.49 -8.02 -4.36
C GLN A 141 -1.34 -8.12 -3.08
N ARG A 142 -2.22 -9.14 -3.00
CA ARG A 142 -3.05 -9.34 -1.80
C ARG A 142 -2.17 -9.73 -0.61
N GLY A 143 -2.48 -9.21 0.57
CA GLY A 143 -1.88 -9.63 1.84
C GLY A 143 -1.44 -8.48 2.73
N GLU A 144 -0.42 -7.73 2.31
CA GLU A 144 0.21 -6.69 3.14
C GLU A 144 -0.03 -5.27 2.61
N VAL A 145 -0.29 -4.34 3.54
CA VAL A 145 -0.32 -2.91 3.24
C VAL A 145 1.09 -2.42 2.95
N LEU A 146 1.23 -1.68 1.86
CA LEU A 146 2.48 -1.03 1.46
C LEU A 146 2.42 0.44 1.84
N PHE A 147 3.51 0.97 2.41
CA PHE A 147 3.60 2.40 2.72
C PHE A 147 4.64 3.08 1.82
N TYR A 148 4.22 4.17 1.19
CA TYR A 148 5.07 5.09 0.44
C TYR A 148 5.45 6.26 1.34
N HIS A 149 6.70 6.68 1.29
CA HIS A 149 7.28 7.68 2.17
C HIS A 149 7.74 8.91 1.40
N LEU A 150 7.35 10.10 1.83
CA LEU A 150 7.88 11.37 1.35
C LEU A 150 8.18 12.26 2.54
N ASP A 151 9.37 12.82 2.62
CA ASP A 151 9.66 13.96 3.49
C ASP A 151 9.53 15.22 2.67
N LEU A 152 8.75 16.16 3.19
CA LEU A 152 8.34 17.38 2.53
C LEU A 152 8.69 18.59 3.39
N ASP A 153 9.02 19.71 2.77
CA ASP A 153 9.30 20.98 3.43
C ASP A 153 8.67 22.15 2.67
N GLY A 154 8.74 23.36 3.22
CA GLY A 154 8.14 24.55 2.60
C GLY A 154 6.61 24.58 2.67
N GLY A 155 6.03 25.71 2.29
CA GLY A 155 4.57 25.89 2.26
C GLY A 155 3.88 25.46 3.56
N THR A 156 2.90 24.58 3.45
CA THR A 156 2.16 24.01 4.60
C THR A 156 2.91 22.89 5.33
N ALA A 157 3.97 22.33 4.75
CA ALA A 157 4.86 21.38 5.41
C ALA A 157 5.84 22.06 6.39
N GLY A 158 6.03 23.39 6.29
CA GLY A 158 6.86 24.16 7.20
C GLY A 158 8.34 23.74 7.15
N ASP A 159 8.96 23.55 8.32
CA ASP A 159 10.38 23.19 8.44
C ASP A 159 10.67 21.70 8.17
N GLY A 160 9.64 20.90 7.88
CA GLY A 160 9.78 19.49 7.53
C GLY A 160 8.67 18.62 8.12
N ILE A 161 8.07 17.78 7.29
CA ILE A 161 7.05 16.81 7.67
C ILE A 161 7.22 15.49 6.91
N THR A 162 7.00 14.38 7.60
CA THR A 162 7.02 13.04 7.01
C THR A 162 5.60 12.65 6.59
N LEU A 163 5.38 12.44 5.31
CA LEU A 163 4.12 11.92 4.76
C LEU A 163 4.25 10.43 4.45
N LEU A 164 3.33 9.64 4.99
CA LEU A 164 3.21 8.21 4.70
C LEU A 164 1.87 7.93 4.04
N LEU A 165 1.89 7.34 2.85
CA LEU A 165 0.70 6.96 2.09
C LEU A 165 0.56 5.43 2.15
N ALA A 166 -0.46 4.95 2.85
CA ALA A 166 -0.78 3.53 2.92
C ALA A 166 -1.62 3.12 1.71
N ASP A 167 -1.10 2.18 0.92
CA ASP A 167 -1.77 1.56 -0.21
C ASP A 167 -2.00 0.08 0.07
N ARG A 168 -3.28 -0.31 0.11
CA ARG A 168 -3.72 -1.71 0.22
C ARG A 168 -4.60 -2.04 -0.98
N SER A 169 -4.59 -3.31 -1.39
CA SER A 169 -5.47 -3.79 -2.46
C SER A 169 -6.92 -3.42 -2.16
N GLY A 170 -7.62 -2.85 -3.16
CA GLY A 170 -9.02 -2.46 -3.00
C GLY A 170 -9.97 -3.63 -2.73
N GLU A 171 -9.54 -4.85 -3.05
CA GLU A 171 -10.31 -6.08 -2.80
C GLU A 171 -10.44 -6.40 -1.30
N GLU A 172 -9.40 -6.08 -0.52
CA GLU A 172 -9.37 -6.34 0.92
C GLU A 172 -10.30 -5.38 1.67
N TYR A 173 -10.48 -4.15 1.15
CA TYR A 173 -11.50 -3.25 1.70
C TYR A 173 -12.91 -3.74 1.40
N SER A 174 -13.15 -4.32 0.22
CA SER A 174 -14.46 -4.91 -0.10
C SER A 174 -14.77 -6.10 0.82
N GLU A 175 -13.78 -6.88 1.27
CA GLU A 175 -13.99 -7.99 2.22
C GLU A 175 -14.43 -7.51 3.61
N VAL A 176 -13.97 -6.33 4.04
CA VAL A 176 -14.40 -5.72 5.32
C VAL A 176 -15.89 -5.39 5.32
N ALA A 177 -16.46 -5.11 4.15
CA ALA A 177 -17.89 -4.89 4.01
C ALA A 177 -18.70 -6.17 4.31
N ASP A 178 -18.10 -7.35 4.10
CA ASP A 178 -18.73 -8.65 4.28
C ASP A 178 -18.38 -9.29 5.65
N ASP A 179 -17.16 -9.06 6.17
CA ASP A 179 -16.67 -9.61 7.44
C ASP A 179 -15.92 -8.55 8.28
N VAL A 180 -16.57 -8.11 9.36
CA VAL A 180 -16.03 -7.12 10.32
C VAL A 180 -14.76 -7.62 11.01
N SER A 181 -14.54 -8.93 11.12
CA SER A 181 -13.34 -9.49 11.76
C SER A 181 -12.06 -9.21 10.95
N ALA A 182 -12.16 -9.05 9.62
CA ALA A 182 -11.06 -8.67 8.75
C ALA A 182 -10.53 -7.25 9.06
N ALA A 183 -11.35 -6.38 9.66
CA ALA A 183 -10.92 -5.03 10.03
C ALA A 183 -9.93 -4.98 11.20
N ALA A 184 -9.79 -6.05 11.98
CA ALA A 184 -8.80 -6.14 13.05
C ALA A 184 -7.37 -5.97 12.52
N GLU A 185 -7.12 -6.39 11.28
CA GLU A 185 -5.81 -6.36 10.62
C GLU A 185 -5.46 -4.99 10.01
N LEU A 186 -6.42 -4.06 9.95
CA LEU A 186 -6.27 -2.75 9.32
C LEU A 186 -5.66 -1.71 10.27
N ALA A 187 -4.45 -2.00 10.74
CA ALA A 187 -3.72 -1.13 11.64
C ALA A 187 -3.38 0.24 10.99
N GLU A 188 -3.22 0.30 9.67
CA GLU A 188 -3.03 1.53 8.93
C GLU A 188 -4.24 2.48 9.03
N ILE A 189 -5.46 1.93 9.01
CA ILE A 189 -6.68 2.74 9.12
C ILE A 189 -6.78 3.28 10.54
N ARG A 190 -6.63 2.44 11.56
CA ARG A 190 -6.71 2.88 12.97
C ARG A 190 -5.71 3.98 13.31
N ARG A 191 -4.51 3.94 12.72
CA ARG A 191 -3.47 4.94 12.99
C ARG A 191 -3.57 6.17 12.10
N ALA A 192 -4.28 6.13 10.99
CA ALA A 192 -4.28 7.21 10.01
C ALA A 192 -4.72 8.55 10.61
N ASP A 193 -3.98 9.61 10.29
CA ASP A 193 -4.31 10.99 10.60
C ASP A 193 -5.43 11.51 9.67
N ALA A 194 -5.45 11.01 8.43
CA ALA A 194 -6.53 11.23 7.50
C ALA A 194 -6.86 9.96 6.70
N ILE A 195 -8.14 9.75 6.46
CA ILE A 195 -8.67 8.69 5.61
C ILE A 195 -9.14 9.34 4.31
N THR A 196 -8.61 8.87 3.19
CA THR A 196 -8.97 9.35 1.85
C THR A 196 -9.74 8.27 1.13
N ILE A 197 -11.02 8.54 0.83
CA ILE A 197 -11.94 7.61 0.19
C ILE A 197 -12.01 7.96 -1.30
N LEU A 198 -11.58 7.04 -2.16
CA LEU A 198 -11.52 7.27 -3.61
C LEU A 198 -12.74 6.67 -4.30
N ILE A 199 -13.37 7.49 -5.16
CA ILE A 199 -14.52 7.15 -5.97
C ILE A 199 -14.13 7.21 -7.45
N ASP A 200 -14.43 6.14 -8.18
CA ASP A 200 -14.19 6.07 -9.62
C ASP A 200 -15.25 6.88 -10.39
N GLY A 201 -14.84 8.03 -10.94
CA GLY A 201 -15.68 8.87 -11.77
C GLY A 201 -16.23 8.17 -13.01
N GLY A 202 -15.45 7.27 -13.63
CA GLY A 202 -15.90 6.46 -14.75
C GLY A 202 -17.06 5.54 -14.38
N ARG A 203 -17.06 4.96 -13.17
CA ARG A 203 -18.18 4.15 -12.66
C ARG A 203 -19.40 4.99 -12.29
N LEU A 204 -19.24 6.25 -11.89
CA LEU A 204 -20.37 7.17 -11.64
C LEU A 204 -21.09 7.62 -12.93
N LEU A 205 -20.36 7.71 -14.05
CA LEU A 205 -20.95 8.01 -15.35
C LEU A 205 -21.80 6.85 -15.89
N ASP A 206 -21.54 5.62 -15.46
CA ASP A 206 -22.28 4.43 -15.86
C ASP A 206 -23.57 4.28 -15.02
N ALA A 207 -24.73 4.38 -15.68
CA ALA A 207 -26.04 4.30 -15.05
C ALA A 207 -26.28 2.98 -14.28
N GLY A 208 -25.68 1.88 -14.72
CA GLY A 208 -25.80 0.58 -14.06
C GLY A 208 -24.86 0.41 -12.87
N LYS A 209 -23.72 1.10 -12.84
CA LYS A 209 -22.68 0.94 -11.81
C LYS A 209 -22.69 2.03 -10.75
N ARG A 210 -23.28 3.20 -11.02
CA ARG A 210 -23.27 4.37 -10.10
C ARG A 210 -23.89 4.08 -8.73
N HIS A 211 -24.95 3.27 -8.66
CA HIS A 211 -25.56 2.93 -7.37
C HIS A 211 -24.73 1.89 -6.62
N ASN A 212 -24.18 0.92 -7.36
CA ASN A 212 -23.32 -0.10 -6.80
C ASN A 212 -22.09 0.52 -6.11
N ILE A 213 -21.37 1.46 -6.77
CA ILE A 213 -20.19 2.08 -6.16
C ILE A 213 -20.53 2.89 -4.89
N LYS A 214 -21.67 3.58 -4.86
CA LYS A 214 -22.13 4.29 -3.66
C LYS A 214 -22.41 3.32 -2.52
N SER A 215 -23.18 2.26 -2.80
CA SER A 215 -23.49 1.23 -1.81
C SER A 215 -22.22 0.54 -1.30
N GLU A 216 -21.30 0.18 -2.19
CA GLU A 216 -20.02 -0.45 -1.87
C GLU A 216 -19.22 0.41 -0.88
N VAL A 217 -19.09 1.72 -1.15
CA VAL A 217 -18.37 2.66 -0.27
C VAL A 217 -19.04 2.79 1.10
N ILE A 218 -20.37 2.88 1.14
CA ILE A 218 -21.11 2.96 2.40
C ILE A 218 -20.94 1.67 3.22
N MET A 219 -20.95 0.49 2.59
CA MET A 219 -20.75 -0.77 3.28
C MET A 219 -19.33 -0.92 3.83
N ILE A 220 -18.32 -0.51 3.05
CA ILE A 220 -16.92 -0.48 3.53
C ILE A 220 -16.81 0.42 4.77
N LEU A 221 -17.36 1.63 4.71
CA LEU A 221 -17.34 2.56 5.84
C LEU A 221 -18.07 2.00 7.07
N GLN A 222 -19.23 1.38 6.87
CA GLN A 222 -19.99 0.74 7.94
C GLN A 222 -19.14 -0.35 8.61
N GLY A 223 -18.54 -1.27 7.85
CA GLY A 223 -17.70 -2.34 8.39
C GLY A 223 -16.49 -1.81 9.17
N LEU A 224 -15.84 -0.75 8.66
CA LEU A 224 -14.71 -0.11 9.34
C LEU A 224 -15.12 0.60 10.63
N ILE A 225 -16.28 1.25 10.65
CA ILE A 225 -16.83 1.92 11.83
C ILE A 225 -17.26 0.88 12.88
N ASP A 226 -17.95 -0.17 12.47
CA ASP A 226 -18.41 -1.24 13.37
C ASP A 226 -17.25 -1.99 14.02
N ALA A 227 -16.13 -2.11 13.29
CA ALA A 227 -14.87 -2.63 13.82
C ALA A 227 -14.11 -1.65 14.75
N GLY A 228 -14.57 -0.41 14.88
CA GLY A 228 -13.85 0.64 15.59
C GLY A 228 -12.55 1.06 14.92
N ALA A 229 -12.39 0.80 13.61
CA ALA A 229 -11.21 1.20 12.86
C ALA A 229 -11.20 2.71 12.55
N ILE A 230 -12.39 3.30 12.38
CA ILE A 230 -12.57 4.74 12.14
C ILE A 230 -13.02 5.44 13.43
N SER A 231 -12.34 6.53 13.79
CA SER A 231 -12.68 7.37 14.94
C SER A 231 -13.00 8.81 14.52
N CYS A 232 -13.56 9.60 15.45
CA CYS A 232 -13.86 11.01 15.21
C CYS A 232 -12.63 11.93 15.18
N GLU A 233 -11.44 11.39 15.47
CA GLU A 233 -10.17 12.12 15.43
C GLU A 233 -9.62 12.24 14.00
N GLN A 234 -10.05 11.34 13.13
CA GLN A 234 -9.50 11.20 11.79
C GLN A 234 -10.23 12.12 10.82
N ARG A 235 -9.44 12.80 9.98
CA ARG A 235 -10.00 13.67 8.95
C ARG A 235 -10.41 12.82 7.76
N ILE A 236 -11.61 13.06 7.22
CA ILE A 236 -12.13 12.28 6.10
C ILE A 236 -12.13 13.15 4.85
N GLY A 237 -11.40 12.69 3.82
CA GLY A 237 -11.44 13.24 2.47
C GLY A 237 -12.15 12.30 1.52
N LEU A 238 -13.06 12.80 0.71
CA LEU A 238 -13.72 12.06 -0.36
C LEU A 238 -13.21 12.58 -1.71
N VAL A 239 -12.62 11.70 -2.51
CA VAL A 239 -11.91 12.05 -3.73
C VAL A 239 -12.59 11.45 -4.95
N LEU A 240 -13.06 12.30 -5.86
CA LEU A 240 -13.57 11.89 -7.16
C LEU A 240 -12.41 11.78 -8.15
N THR A 241 -12.16 10.57 -8.63
CA THR A 241 -11.06 10.28 -9.56
C THR A 241 -11.53 10.26 -11.01
N LYS A 242 -10.57 10.29 -11.95
CA LYS A 242 -10.82 10.29 -13.40
C LYS A 242 -11.66 11.49 -13.84
N LEU A 243 -11.36 12.66 -13.28
CA LEU A 243 -12.05 13.91 -13.56
C LEU A 243 -12.04 14.27 -15.07
N ASP A 244 -11.00 13.84 -15.79
CA ASP A 244 -10.89 13.96 -17.24
C ASP A 244 -12.04 13.25 -17.98
N LEU A 245 -12.44 12.05 -17.54
CA LEU A 245 -13.59 11.33 -18.09
C LEU A 245 -14.92 12.02 -17.77
N ILE A 246 -15.03 12.65 -16.59
CA ILE A 246 -16.23 13.34 -16.15
C ILE A 246 -16.44 14.61 -16.96
N LYS A 247 -15.41 15.47 -17.04
CA LYS A 247 -15.43 16.73 -17.82
C LYS A 247 -15.70 16.48 -19.32
N ALA A 248 -15.32 15.32 -19.84
CA ALA A 248 -15.58 14.94 -21.23
C ALA A 248 -16.99 14.37 -21.49
N SER A 249 -17.79 14.13 -20.44
CA SER A 249 -19.06 13.42 -20.54
C SER A 249 -20.28 14.35 -20.50
N ALA A 250 -21.31 14.01 -21.30
CA ALA A 250 -22.61 14.67 -21.23
C ALA A 250 -23.36 14.46 -19.89
N HIS A 251 -22.85 13.56 -19.03
CA HIS A 251 -23.42 13.25 -17.72
C HIS A 251 -22.64 13.84 -16.54
N GLU A 252 -21.75 14.82 -16.79
CA GLU A 252 -20.96 15.53 -15.78
C GLU A 252 -21.81 15.98 -14.57
N ALA A 253 -22.85 16.79 -14.80
CA ALA A 253 -23.68 17.35 -13.74
C ALA A 253 -24.31 16.25 -12.85
N ARG A 254 -24.76 15.14 -13.47
CA ARG A 254 -25.33 14.01 -12.73
C ARG A 254 -24.28 13.30 -11.88
N ALA A 255 -23.08 13.10 -12.41
CA ALA A 255 -21.99 12.47 -11.66
C ALA A 255 -21.56 13.33 -10.46
N GLU A 256 -21.51 14.65 -10.65
CA GLU A 256 -21.22 15.62 -9.58
C GLU A 256 -22.32 15.66 -8.49
N GLU A 257 -23.59 15.65 -8.89
CA GLU A 257 -24.71 15.49 -7.97
C GLU A 257 -24.64 14.16 -7.22
N ASP A 258 -24.33 13.08 -7.94
CA ASP A 258 -24.21 11.76 -7.35
C ASP A 258 -23.06 11.69 -6.32
N PHE A 259 -21.93 12.31 -6.63
CA PHE A 259 -20.77 12.40 -5.74
C PHE A 259 -21.05 13.28 -4.51
N THR A 260 -21.66 14.44 -4.70
CA THR A 260 -22.08 15.33 -3.62
C THR A 260 -23.12 14.66 -2.71
N GLY A 261 -24.07 13.94 -3.30
CA GLY A 261 -25.05 13.17 -2.55
C GLY A 261 -24.43 12.02 -1.75
N LEU A 262 -23.34 11.41 -2.22
CA LEU A 262 -22.61 10.41 -1.44
C LEU A 262 -21.96 11.01 -0.19
N ARG A 263 -21.35 12.21 -0.30
CA ARG A 263 -20.84 12.95 0.87
C ARG A 263 -21.95 13.17 1.90
N ASP A 264 -23.11 13.64 1.46
CA ASP A 264 -24.24 13.92 2.36
C ASP A 264 -24.79 12.64 2.99
N GLN A 265 -24.81 11.55 2.24
CA GLN A 265 -25.18 10.23 2.75
C GLN A 265 -24.19 9.73 3.81
N ILE A 266 -22.88 9.92 3.63
CA ILE A 266 -21.86 9.55 4.63
C ILE A 266 -22.09 10.35 5.93
N LEU A 267 -22.26 11.66 5.83
CA LEU A 267 -22.52 12.53 6.99
C LEU A 267 -23.84 12.16 7.70
N GLY A 268 -24.87 11.79 6.94
CA GLY A 268 -26.18 11.40 7.47
C GLY A 268 -26.20 10.01 8.11
N ASN A 269 -25.43 9.05 7.58
CA ASN A 269 -25.41 7.66 8.05
C ASN A 269 -24.54 7.46 9.29
N PHE A 270 -23.49 8.27 9.45
CA PHE A 270 -22.50 8.10 10.52
C PHE A 270 -22.41 9.33 11.45
N PRO A 271 -23.54 9.84 11.96
CA PRO A 271 -23.54 11.03 12.79
C PRO A 271 -22.76 10.78 14.08
N GLY A 272 -21.84 11.69 14.42
CA GLY A 272 -21.04 11.65 15.65
C GLY A 272 -19.67 10.99 15.51
N ILE A 273 -19.47 10.13 14.52
CA ILE A 273 -18.13 9.61 14.17
C ILE A 273 -17.55 10.46 13.04
N ILE A 274 -18.29 10.60 11.94
CA ILE A 274 -17.88 11.44 10.82
C ILE A 274 -18.62 12.76 10.91
N THR A 275 -17.91 13.81 11.32
CA THR A 275 -18.48 15.16 11.52
C THR A 275 -18.24 16.08 10.33
N ARG A 276 -17.20 15.81 9.54
CA ARG A 276 -16.81 16.57 8.37
C ARG A 276 -16.24 15.63 7.31
N VAL A 277 -16.59 15.90 6.06
CA VAL A 277 -16.02 15.25 4.88
C VAL A 277 -15.62 16.34 3.89
N ASP A 278 -14.32 16.47 3.65
CA ASP A 278 -13.79 17.37 2.61
C ASP A 278 -13.85 16.66 1.25
N ILE A 279 -14.15 17.40 0.17
CA ILE A 279 -14.34 16.84 -1.17
C ILE A 279 -13.26 17.34 -2.13
N PHE A 280 -12.73 16.44 -2.93
CA PHE A 280 -11.69 16.74 -3.92
C PHE A 280 -12.02 16.08 -5.26
N ARG A 281 -11.52 16.67 -6.33
CA ARG A 281 -11.72 16.19 -7.71
C ARG A 281 -10.36 16.11 -8.38
N ILE A 282 -9.99 14.94 -8.84
CA ILE A 282 -8.64 14.71 -9.36
C ILE A 282 -8.62 14.01 -10.72
N ALA A 283 -7.63 14.40 -11.53
CA ALA A 283 -7.14 13.60 -12.65
C ALA A 283 -5.64 13.31 -12.43
N ALA A 284 -5.36 12.27 -11.64
CA ALA A 284 -3.98 11.92 -11.30
C ALA A 284 -3.16 11.44 -12.52
N SER A 285 -3.77 10.66 -13.42
CA SER A 285 -3.13 10.19 -14.66
C SER A 285 -4.13 10.20 -15.81
N PRO A 286 -4.46 11.37 -16.38
CA PRO A 286 -5.35 11.46 -17.54
C PRO A 286 -4.75 10.70 -18.73
N SER A 287 -5.63 10.25 -19.63
CA SER A 287 -5.19 9.78 -20.95
C SER A 287 -4.43 10.90 -21.69
N ILE A 288 -3.48 10.55 -22.57
CA ILE A 288 -2.47 11.46 -23.17
C ILE A 288 -3.05 12.76 -23.76
N ASN A 289 -4.34 12.79 -24.11
CA ASN A 289 -5.01 13.92 -24.75
C ASN A 289 -6.01 14.67 -23.84
N ALA A 290 -6.08 14.36 -22.54
CA ALA A 290 -7.22 14.76 -21.70
C ALA A 290 -6.91 15.73 -20.54
N GLY A 291 -5.68 16.25 -20.41
CA GLY A 291 -5.37 17.33 -19.45
C GLY A 291 -3.95 17.32 -18.90
N MET A 292 -3.70 18.20 -17.92
CA MET A 292 -2.46 18.22 -17.13
C MET A 292 -2.47 17.03 -16.15
N ARG A 293 -1.37 16.28 -16.09
CA ARG A 293 -1.22 15.22 -15.08
C ARG A 293 -1.23 15.84 -13.68
N GLY A 294 -1.94 15.18 -12.76
CA GLY A 294 -2.02 15.64 -11.37
C GLY A 294 -3.03 16.76 -11.10
N ASP A 295 -3.99 17.03 -12.01
CA ASP A 295 -5.06 18.03 -11.78
C ASP A 295 -5.76 17.73 -10.44
N GLY A 296 -5.78 18.71 -9.53
CA GLY A 296 -6.40 18.66 -8.20
C GLY A 296 -5.66 17.83 -7.13
N VAL A 297 -4.50 17.23 -7.43
CA VAL A 297 -3.71 16.45 -6.47
C VAL A 297 -3.05 17.35 -5.42
N ASP A 298 -2.74 18.59 -5.79
CA ASP A 298 -2.27 19.67 -4.93
C ASP A 298 -3.27 19.97 -3.79
N GLU A 299 -4.57 20.10 -4.10
CA GLU A 299 -5.60 20.32 -3.08
C GLU A 299 -5.67 19.16 -2.07
N VAL A 300 -5.51 17.92 -2.57
CA VAL A 300 -5.48 16.71 -1.73
C VAL A 300 -4.23 16.69 -0.85
N LEU A 301 -3.07 17.09 -1.39
CA LEU A 301 -1.83 17.22 -0.62
C LEU A 301 -2.01 18.25 0.50
N GLN A 302 -2.57 19.42 0.20
CA GLN A 302 -2.83 20.45 1.21
C GLN A 302 -3.72 19.93 2.32
N PHE A 303 -4.75 19.16 1.97
CA PHE A 303 -5.56 18.47 2.96
C PHE A 303 -4.71 17.52 3.80
N TRP A 304 -3.91 16.62 3.22
CA TRP A 304 -3.10 15.67 3.99
C TRP A 304 -2.14 16.34 4.98
N LEU A 305 -1.56 17.47 4.61
CA LEU A 305 -0.60 18.22 5.42
C LEU A 305 -1.21 19.00 6.58
N GLN A 306 -2.54 19.20 6.62
CA GLN A 306 -3.15 19.93 7.74
C GLN A 306 -2.83 19.24 9.08
N PRO A 307 -2.70 20.00 10.18
CA PRO A 307 -2.50 19.44 11.49
C PRO A 307 -3.64 18.49 11.86
N THR A 308 -3.32 17.31 12.37
CA THR A 308 -4.32 16.46 13.02
C THR A 308 -4.82 17.21 14.26
N PRO A 309 -6.13 17.36 14.47
CA PRO A 309 -6.64 17.96 15.70
C PRO A 309 -6.11 17.14 16.88
N THR A 310 -5.14 17.70 17.61
CA THR A 310 -4.66 17.10 18.84
C THR A 310 -5.84 17.12 19.80
N ILE A 311 -6.51 15.98 20.01
CA ILE A 311 -7.27 15.83 21.25
C ILE A 311 -6.25 16.04 22.33
N ALA A 312 -6.43 17.10 23.13
CA ALA A 312 -5.55 17.46 24.21
C ALA A 312 -5.20 16.18 24.95
N THR A 313 -3.98 15.68 24.72
CA THR A 313 -3.49 14.52 25.45
C THR A 313 -3.61 14.97 26.88
N ALA A 314 -4.53 14.35 27.64
CA ALA A 314 -4.68 14.67 29.05
C ALA A 314 -3.26 14.69 29.58
N MET A 315 -2.80 15.85 30.10
CA MET A 315 -1.41 16.00 30.51
C MET A 315 -1.07 14.78 31.32
N ILE A 316 -0.29 13.85 30.74
CA ILE A 316 0.17 12.69 31.49
C ILE A 316 1.11 13.37 32.46
N THR A 317 0.63 13.59 33.67
CA THR A 317 1.48 14.04 34.76
C THR A 317 2.51 12.92 34.82
N PRO A 318 3.77 13.16 34.41
CA PRO A 318 4.74 12.09 34.37
C PRO A 318 4.71 11.47 35.77
N PRO A 319 4.57 10.13 35.89
CA PRO A 319 4.56 9.51 37.21
C PRO A 319 5.77 10.04 37.94
N ARG A 320 5.62 10.47 39.19
CA ARG A 320 6.73 11.07 39.95
C ARG A 320 7.83 10.01 40.07
N ILE A 321 8.79 10.03 39.16
CA ILE A 321 9.84 9.03 39.09
C ILE A 321 10.75 9.28 40.30
N GLN A 322 10.57 8.46 41.34
CA GLN A 322 11.36 8.54 42.57
C GLN A 322 12.84 8.16 42.35
N ARG A 323 13.13 7.40 41.30
CA ARG A 323 14.49 6.93 40.98
C ARG A 323 15.21 7.92 40.09
N LEU A 324 16.42 8.30 40.49
CA LEU A 324 17.29 9.29 39.83
C LEU A 324 17.51 9.00 38.32
N PHE A 325 17.63 7.72 37.94
CA PHE A 325 17.86 7.31 36.55
C PHE A 325 16.69 7.62 35.60
N GLY A 326 15.44 7.66 36.09
CA GLY A 326 14.31 8.06 35.26
C GLY A 326 14.14 9.59 35.16
N GLN A 327 15.01 10.36 35.82
CA GLN A 327 15.04 11.83 35.72
C GLN A 327 16.08 12.31 34.69
N LEU A 328 16.82 11.38 34.07
CA LEU A 328 17.78 11.70 33.02
C LEU A 328 17.03 12.18 31.78
N ARG A 329 17.33 13.41 31.34
CA ARG A 329 16.88 13.93 30.05
C ARG A 329 17.98 13.70 29.04
N GLN A 330 17.60 13.24 27.85
CA GLN A 330 18.53 13.18 26.72
C GLN A 330 18.94 14.61 26.38
N LEU A 331 20.23 14.90 26.50
CA LEU A 331 20.80 16.15 26.01
C LEU A 331 20.84 16.04 24.48
N SER A 332 20.20 16.97 23.78
CA SER A 332 20.36 17.11 22.34
C SER A 332 21.84 17.37 22.04
N GLU A 333 22.45 16.53 21.21
CA GLU A 333 23.81 16.75 20.72
C GLU A 333 23.87 18.12 20.02
N PRO A 334 24.84 18.99 20.35
CA PRO A 334 25.04 20.21 19.60
C PRO A 334 25.42 19.84 18.16
N LEU A 335 24.68 20.38 17.19
CA LEU A 335 25.06 20.37 15.78
C LEU A 335 26.50 20.84 15.67
N GLY A 336 27.40 19.94 15.29
CA GLY A 336 28.81 20.25 15.13
C GLY A 336 28.98 21.30 14.04
N ASP A 337 29.53 22.45 14.42
CA ASP A 337 30.04 23.45 13.49
C ASP A 337 31.02 22.77 12.54
N THR A 338 30.63 22.62 11.29
CA THR A 338 31.50 22.15 10.21
C THR A 338 32.24 23.38 9.67
N GLN A 339 33.56 23.43 9.90
CA GLN A 339 34.49 24.33 9.21
C GLN A 339 34.75 23.84 7.78
#